data_AF-A0A7C4GZG2-F1
#
_entry.id   AF-A0A7C4GZG2-F1
#
_cell.length_a   1.000
_cell.length_b   1.000
_cell.length_c   1.000
_cell.angle_alpha   90.00
_cell.angle_beta   90.00
_cell.angle_gamma   90.00
#
_symmetry.space_group_name_H-M   'P 1'
#
loop_
_entity.id
_entity.type
_entity.pdbx_description
1 polymer ?
#
loop_
_entity_poly.entity_id
_entity_poly.type
_entity_poly.pdbx_seq_one_letter_code
_entity_poly.pdbx_strand_id
1 'polypeptide(L)'
;GILNGTTNYILTRMHFEGVSFQQALKEAQERGIAERDPTLDVEGVDAACKVVILANSLMGKDLKLNDVNVTGITKITPEAITLAKRAGYAIKLIASIDDRRTVAPKLVPLNHPLCVHGTLNAVRFEMDLAGELTLIGRGAGEETVSAMLNDTIDVLT
;
A
#
# COMPACT_ATOMS: atom_id res chain seq x y z
N GLY A 1 6.16 -1.15 0.97
CA GLY A 1 5.15 -1.87 0.20
C GLY A 1 3.83 -1.12 0.12
N ILE A 2 2.96 -1.56 -0.78
CA ILE A 2 1.53 -1.24 -0.82
C ILE A 2 0.82 -2.35 -0.04
N LEU A 3 0.22 -2.02 1.10
CA LEU A 3 -0.34 -3.02 2.04
C LEU A 3 -1.86 -2.93 2.21
N ASN A 4 -2.50 -1.99 1.52
CA ASN A 4 -3.92 -1.74 1.62
C ASN A 4 -4.57 -1.66 0.23
N GLY A 5 -5.42 -2.64 -0.08
CA GLY A 5 -6.05 -2.77 -1.39
C GLY A 5 -7.08 -1.68 -1.67
N THR A 6 -7.80 -1.21 -0.64
CA THR A 6 -8.81 -0.14 -0.76
C THR A 6 -8.18 1.16 -1.24
N THR A 7 -7.12 1.62 -0.58
CA THR A 7 -6.39 2.83 -0.95
C THR A 7 -5.67 2.69 -2.29
N ASN A 8 -5.10 1.51 -2.60
CA ASN A 8 -4.50 1.29 -3.92
C ASN A 8 -5.55 1.32 -5.04
N TYR A 9 -6.75 0.80 -4.79
CA TYR A 9 -7.86 0.86 -5.74
C TYR A 9 -8.27 2.31 -5.99
N ILE A 10 -8.50 3.09 -4.92
CA ILE A 10 -8.87 4.51 -5.03
C ILE A 10 -7.83 5.28 -5.84
N LEU A 11 -6.54 5.18 -5.48
CA LEU A 11 -5.46 5.87 -6.20
C LEU A 11 -5.32 5.38 -7.65
N THR A 12 -5.62 4.11 -7.92
CA THR A 12 -5.66 3.56 -9.28
C THR A 12 -6.76 4.22 -10.12
N ARG A 13 -7.97 4.34 -9.58
CA ARG A 13 -9.10 5.02 -10.26
C ARG A 13 -8.80 6.49 -10.53
N MET A 14 -8.23 7.17 -9.55
CA MET A 14 -7.79 8.55 -9.74
C MET A 14 -6.73 8.67 -10.85
N HIS A 15 -5.81 7.70 -10.95
CA HIS A 15 -4.71 7.73 -11.92
C HIS A 15 -5.13 7.47 -13.38
N PHE A 16 -6.00 6.48 -13.61
CA PHE A 16 -6.39 6.10 -14.97
C PHE A 16 -7.58 6.90 -15.48
N GLU A 17 -8.57 7.16 -14.64
CA GLU A 17 -9.83 7.78 -15.03
C GLU A 17 -9.91 9.27 -14.66
N GLY A 18 -8.96 9.78 -13.86
CA GLY A 18 -8.91 11.20 -13.51
C GLY A 18 -10.05 11.65 -12.59
N VAL A 19 -10.73 10.71 -11.92
CA VAL A 19 -11.82 11.00 -11.00
C VAL A 19 -11.29 11.57 -9.68
N SER A 20 -12.16 12.28 -8.95
CA SER A 20 -11.86 12.76 -7.59
C SER A 20 -11.74 11.61 -6.58
N PHE A 21 -11.06 11.88 -5.45
CA PHE A 21 -10.99 10.95 -4.33
C PHE A 21 -12.39 10.51 -3.86
N GLN A 22 -13.33 11.45 -3.75
CA GLN A 22 -14.69 11.18 -3.28
C GLN A 22 -15.46 10.28 -4.25
N GLN A 23 -15.30 10.49 -5.57
CA GLN A 23 -15.91 9.63 -6.59
C GLN A 23 -15.29 8.22 -6.55
N ALA A 24 -13.97 8.12 -6.52
CA ALA A 24 -13.27 6.85 -6.44
C ALA A 24 -13.61 6.06 -5.16
N LEU A 25 -13.75 6.75 -4.02
CA LEU A 25 -14.17 6.15 -2.76
C LEU A 25 -15.61 5.63 -2.85
N LYS A 26 -16.52 6.43 -3.41
CA LYS A 26 -17.92 6.01 -3.61
C LYS A 26 -18.01 4.77 -4.51
N GLU A 27 -17.27 4.75 -5.63
CA GLU A 27 -17.18 3.58 -6.51
C GLU A 27 -16.62 2.36 -5.78
N ALA A 28 -15.62 2.55 -4.92
CA ALA A 28 -15.05 1.46 -4.11
C ALA A 28 -16.10 0.89 -3.13
N GLN A 29 -16.92 1.73 -2.51
CA GLN A 29 -18.00 1.31 -1.60
C GLN A 29 -19.11 0.55 -2.35
N GLU A 30 -19.55 1.07 -3.51
CA GLU A 30 -20.56 0.41 -4.35
C GLU A 30 -20.12 -0.98 -4.83
N ARG A 31 -18.81 -1.18 -5.01
CA ARG A 31 -18.21 -2.45 -5.42
C ARG A 31 -17.88 -3.38 -4.24
N GLY A 32 -18.15 -2.97 -3.00
CA GLY A 32 -17.79 -3.73 -1.80
C GLY A 32 -16.28 -3.84 -1.55
N ILE A 33 -15.48 -2.96 -2.17
CA ILE A 33 -14.02 -2.89 -1.94
C ILE A 33 -13.74 -2.08 -0.68
N ALA A 34 -14.49 -1.01 -0.44
CA ALA A 34 -14.41 -0.20 0.77
C ALA A 34 -15.66 -0.40 1.63
N GLU A 35 -15.49 -0.42 2.94
CA GLU A 35 -16.61 -0.44 3.88
C GLU A 35 -17.34 0.91 3.95
N ARG A 36 -18.50 0.93 4.63
CA ARG A 36 -19.27 2.17 4.84
C ARG A 36 -18.46 3.21 5.60
N ASP A 37 -17.68 2.78 6.58
CA ASP A 37 -16.69 3.60 7.27
C ASP A 37 -15.27 3.15 6.85
N PRO A 38 -14.65 3.82 5.86
CA PRO A 38 -13.35 3.44 5.31
C PRO A 38 -12.19 4.09 6.07
N THR A 39 -12.41 4.69 7.25
CA THR A 39 -11.44 5.57 7.93
C THR A 39 -10.09 4.89 8.13
N LEU A 40 -10.07 3.65 8.60
CA LEU A 40 -8.82 2.91 8.85
C LEU A 40 -8.00 2.66 7.57
N ASP A 41 -8.68 2.49 6.44
CA ASP A 41 -8.04 2.35 5.14
C ASP A 41 -7.47 3.69 4.67
N VAL A 42 -8.33 4.71 4.53
CA VAL A 42 -7.99 5.96 3.84
C VAL A 42 -7.05 6.85 4.65
N GLU A 43 -7.05 6.72 5.98
CA GLU A 43 -6.08 7.35 6.86
C GLU A 43 -4.78 6.54 7.00
N GLY A 44 -4.71 5.34 6.41
CA GLY A 44 -3.48 4.52 6.34
C GLY A 44 -3.17 3.69 7.58
N VAL A 45 -4.08 3.62 8.56
CA VAL A 45 -3.90 2.90 9.82
C VAL A 45 -3.78 1.39 9.58
N ASP A 46 -4.60 0.82 8.69
CA ASP A 46 -4.51 -0.60 8.32
C ASP A 46 -3.13 -0.96 7.75
N ALA A 47 -2.61 -0.14 6.83
CA ALA A 47 -1.28 -0.32 6.27
C ALA A 47 -0.18 -0.19 7.34
N ALA A 48 -0.36 0.68 8.34
CA ALA A 48 0.56 0.87 9.44
C ALA A 48 0.59 -0.35 10.39
N CYS A 49 -0.58 -0.91 10.72
CA CYS A 49 -0.66 -2.16 11.48
C CYS A 49 0.07 -3.30 10.75
N LYS A 50 -0.20 -3.46 9.46
CA LYS A 50 0.42 -4.52 8.63
C LYS A 50 1.93 -4.38 8.56
N VAL A 51 2.45 -3.17 8.40
CA VAL A 51 3.91 -2.96 8.29
C VAL A 51 4.63 -3.19 9.63
N VAL A 52 3.98 -2.88 10.75
CA VAL A 52 4.53 -3.19 12.09
C VAL A 52 4.60 -4.69 12.32
N ILE A 53 3.53 -5.42 12.02
CA ILE A 53 3.51 -6.90 12.11
C ILE A 53 4.64 -7.49 11.26
N LEU A 54 4.74 -7.04 10.01
CA LEU A 54 5.80 -7.45 9.09
C LEU A 54 7.22 -7.21 9.64
N ALA A 55 7.48 -6.01 10.14
CA ALA A 55 8.79 -5.65 10.68
C ALA A 55 9.15 -6.48 11.90
N ASN A 56 8.19 -6.71 12.79
CA ASN A 56 8.44 -7.47 14.01
C ASN A 56 8.63 -8.96 13.70
N SER A 57 7.83 -9.52 12.80
CA SER A 57 7.90 -10.94 12.42
C SER A 57 9.13 -11.28 11.57
N LEU A 58 9.49 -10.46 10.58
CA LEU A 58 10.55 -10.79 9.61
C LEU A 58 11.92 -10.22 9.98
N MET A 59 11.93 -9.09 10.66
CA MET A 59 13.17 -8.32 10.90
C MET A 59 13.54 -8.29 12.38
N GLY A 60 12.79 -9.01 13.24
CA GLY A 60 13.01 -9.07 14.68
C GLY A 60 12.94 -7.71 15.37
N LYS A 61 12.18 -6.75 14.80
CA LYS A 61 12.00 -5.43 15.40
C LYS A 61 11.00 -5.51 16.57
N ASP A 62 11.03 -4.53 17.46
CA ASP A 62 10.04 -4.34 18.53
C ASP A 62 9.32 -3.00 18.33
N LEU A 63 8.63 -2.88 17.19
CA LEU A 63 7.88 -1.67 16.84
C LEU A 63 6.44 -1.75 17.33
N LYS A 64 5.90 -0.60 17.71
CA LYS A 64 4.49 -0.34 18.00
C LYS A 64 3.91 0.56 16.92
N LEU A 65 2.59 0.59 16.82
CA LEU A 65 1.90 1.44 15.84
C LEU A 65 2.29 2.93 15.96
N ASN A 66 2.49 3.42 17.19
CA ASN A 66 2.89 4.80 17.46
C ASN A 66 4.34 5.12 17.02
N ASP A 67 5.14 4.11 16.68
CA ASP A 67 6.48 4.30 16.12
C ASP A 67 6.46 4.56 14.60
N VAL A 68 5.28 4.49 13.98
CA VAL A 68 5.08 4.71 12.54
C VAL A 68 4.36 6.04 12.32
N ASN A 69 4.95 6.91 11.52
CA ASN A 69 4.30 8.15 11.10
C ASN A 69 3.32 7.88 9.95
N VAL A 70 2.04 8.18 10.16
CA VAL A 70 0.96 7.82 9.24
C VAL A 70 0.35 9.08 8.62
N THR A 71 0.24 9.08 7.30
CA THR A 71 -0.48 10.08 6.51
C THR A 71 -1.34 9.35 5.49
N GLY A 72 -2.64 9.62 5.51
CA GLY A 72 -3.61 9.04 4.60
C GLY A 72 -3.58 9.61 3.18
N ILE A 73 -4.57 9.19 2.38
CA ILE A 73 -4.74 9.59 0.98
C ILE A 73 -5.84 10.65 0.76
N THR A 74 -6.54 11.05 1.82
CA THR A 74 -7.74 11.91 1.75
C THR A 74 -7.49 13.31 1.17
N LYS A 75 -6.23 13.78 1.20
CA LYS A 75 -5.81 15.09 0.66
C LYS A 75 -5.27 15.03 -0.76
N ILE A 76 -5.24 13.84 -1.39
CA ILE A 76 -4.75 13.70 -2.77
C ILE A 76 -5.80 14.22 -3.74
N THR A 77 -5.37 15.12 -4.63
CA THR A 77 -6.23 15.79 -5.62
C THR A 77 -6.00 15.24 -7.03
N PRO A 78 -7.00 15.30 -7.94
CA PRO A 78 -6.82 14.96 -9.36
C PRO A 78 -5.67 15.71 -10.05
N GLU A 79 -5.42 16.96 -9.68
CA GLU A 79 -4.35 17.80 -10.23
C GLU A 79 -2.97 17.23 -9.86
N ALA A 80 -2.77 16.88 -8.60
CA ALA A 80 -1.55 16.22 -8.12
C ALA A 80 -1.30 14.88 -8.83
N ILE A 81 -2.35 14.08 -9.04
CA ILE A 81 -2.27 12.83 -9.80
C ILE A 81 -1.88 13.09 -11.25
N THR A 82 -2.48 14.08 -11.89
CA THR A 82 -2.19 14.45 -13.28
C THR A 82 -0.75 14.92 -13.43
N LEU A 83 -0.25 15.73 -12.50
CA LEU A 83 1.13 16.20 -12.49
C LEU A 83 2.11 15.03 -12.32
N ALA A 84 1.86 14.14 -11.35
CA ALA A 84 2.68 12.95 -11.14
C ALA A 84 2.73 12.06 -12.39
N LYS A 85 1.57 11.82 -13.02
CA LYS A 85 1.45 11.01 -14.24
C LYS A 85 2.26 11.60 -15.40
N ARG A 86 2.19 12.93 -15.61
CA ARG A 86 3.00 13.63 -16.63
C ARG A 86 4.50 13.52 -16.37
N ALA A 87 4.91 13.45 -15.11
CA ALA A 87 6.30 13.26 -14.72
C ALA A 87 6.78 11.79 -14.77
N GLY A 88 5.93 10.83 -15.15
CA GLY A 88 6.29 9.41 -15.23
C GLY A 88 6.13 8.64 -13.91
N TYR A 89 5.30 9.14 -12.98
CA TYR A 89 5.07 8.55 -11.67
C TYR A 89 3.57 8.27 -11.41
N ALA A 90 3.30 7.31 -10.55
CA ALA A 90 2.02 7.15 -9.86
C ALA A 90 2.15 7.59 -8.40
N ILE A 91 1.06 8.09 -7.81
CA ILE A 91 0.98 8.29 -6.35
C ILE A 91 0.46 6.98 -5.74
N LYS A 92 1.17 6.44 -4.75
CA LYS A 92 0.84 5.20 -4.03
C LYS A 92 0.94 5.42 -2.52
N LEU A 93 0.06 4.80 -1.73
CA LEU A 93 0.22 4.75 -0.28
C LEU A 93 1.29 3.71 0.06
N ILE A 94 2.48 4.18 0.46
CA ILE A 94 3.64 3.34 0.72
C ILE A 94 3.91 3.25 2.21
N ALA A 95 3.91 2.01 2.72
CA ALA A 95 4.44 1.66 4.03
C ALA A 95 5.93 1.29 3.92
N SER A 96 6.80 1.88 4.74
CA SER A 96 8.25 1.62 4.74
C SER A 96 8.81 1.71 6.16
N ILE A 97 9.71 0.79 6.51
CA ILE A 97 10.31 0.68 7.86
C ILE A 97 11.77 1.15 7.87
N ASP A 98 12.55 0.83 6.84
CA ASP A 98 13.99 1.09 6.84
C ASP A 98 14.37 2.55 6.57
N ASP A 99 13.53 3.32 5.88
CA ASP A 99 13.79 4.75 5.68
C ASP A 99 13.50 5.57 6.94
N ARG A 100 12.20 5.67 7.30
CA ARG A 100 11.69 6.62 8.30
C ARG A 100 10.49 6.10 9.09
N ARG A 101 10.17 4.80 8.97
CA ARG A 101 8.97 4.19 9.59
C ARG A 101 7.72 4.99 9.27
N THR A 102 7.33 5.01 7.99
CA THR A 102 6.24 5.85 7.48
C THR A 102 5.22 5.05 6.71
N VAL A 103 3.96 5.43 6.82
CA VAL A 103 2.91 5.15 5.85
C VAL A 103 2.46 6.48 5.27
N ALA A 104 2.74 6.73 3.99
CA ALA A 104 2.39 8.00 3.36
C ALA A 104 2.23 7.86 1.84
N PRO A 105 1.45 8.75 1.18
CA PRO A 105 1.47 8.87 -0.26
C PRO A 105 2.89 9.20 -0.76
N LYS A 106 3.41 8.40 -1.69
CA LYS A 106 4.71 8.61 -2.33
C LYS A 106 4.59 8.50 -3.84
N LEU A 107 5.49 9.19 -4.55
CA LEU A 107 5.68 9.01 -5.99
C LEU A 107 6.44 7.71 -6.24
N VAL A 108 5.89 6.86 -7.09
CA VAL A 108 6.49 5.59 -7.52
C VAL A 108 6.61 5.62 -9.04
N PRO A 109 7.79 5.37 -9.63
CA PRO A 109 7.95 5.32 -11.08
C PRO A 109 6.98 4.31 -11.69
N LEU A 110 6.40 4.63 -12.85
CA LEU A 110 5.41 3.77 -13.50
C LEU A 110 5.95 2.39 -13.87
N ASN A 111 7.25 2.27 -14.12
CA ASN A 111 7.94 1.02 -14.44
C ASN A 111 8.48 0.27 -13.21
N HIS A 112 8.29 0.80 -12.00
CA HIS A 112 8.81 0.19 -10.78
C HIS A 112 7.93 -1.01 -10.36
N PRO A 113 8.48 -2.15 -9.90
CA PRO A 113 7.71 -3.34 -9.53
C PRO A 113 6.62 -3.11 -8.47
N LEU A 114 6.86 -2.20 -7.51
CA LEU A 114 5.86 -1.77 -6.54
C LEU A 114 4.67 -0.99 -7.14
N CYS A 115 4.73 -0.51 -8.38
CA CYS A 115 3.67 0.26 -9.02
C CYS A 115 2.52 -0.65 -9.52
N VAL A 116 1.96 -1.46 -8.62
CA VAL A 116 0.82 -2.33 -8.90
C VAL A 116 -0.51 -1.59 -8.78
N HIS A 117 -1.56 -2.09 -9.41
CA HIS A 117 -2.83 -1.38 -9.56
C HIS A 117 -4.04 -2.19 -9.06
N GLY A 118 -5.17 -1.51 -8.92
CA GLY A 118 -6.42 -2.09 -8.44
C GLY A 118 -6.31 -2.44 -6.96
N THR A 119 -6.81 -3.62 -6.58
CA THR A 119 -6.80 -4.12 -5.19
C THR A 119 -5.57 -4.95 -4.86
N LEU A 120 -4.55 -4.96 -5.73
CA LEU A 120 -3.29 -5.65 -5.48
C LEU A 120 -2.51 -4.97 -4.35
N ASN A 121 -1.87 -5.81 -3.55
CA ASN A 121 -0.83 -5.43 -2.62
C ASN A 121 0.53 -5.83 -3.19
N ALA A 122 1.58 -5.12 -2.77
CA ALA A 122 2.95 -5.43 -3.15
C ALA A 122 3.92 -5.14 -2.00
N VAL A 123 4.79 -6.10 -1.68
CA VAL A 123 5.83 -5.95 -0.65
C VAL A 123 7.17 -6.13 -1.32
N ARG A 124 8.08 -5.19 -1.11
CA ARG A 124 9.47 -5.30 -1.54
C ARG A 124 10.35 -5.50 -0.31
N PHE A 125 11.20 -6.50 -0.38
CA PHE A 125 12.27 -6.76 0.56
C PHE A 125 13.60 -6.47 -0.10
N GLU A 126 14.52 -5.93 0.67
CA GLU A 126 15.92 -5.81 0.31
C GLU A 126 16.68 -6.85 1.14
N MET A 127 17.27 -7.83 0.46
CA MET A 127 17.94 -8.97 1.09
C MET A 127 19.43 -8.92 0.74
N ASP A 128 20.29 -9.21 1.71
CA ASP A 128 21.75 -9.10 1.56
C ASP A 128 22.31 -9.96 0.41
N LEU A 129 21.74 -11.15 0.19
CA LEU A 129 22.25 -12.11 -0.81
C LEU A 129 21.41 -12.13 -2.10
N ALA A 130 20.08 -12.05 -1.97
CA ALA A 130 19.16 -12.16 -3.10
C ALA A 130 18.85 -10.82 -3.77
N GLY A 131 19.31 -9.71 -3.21
CA GLY A 131 18.99 -8.36 -3.69
C GLY A 131 17.53 -8.01 -3.43
N GLU A 132 16.88 -7.33 -4.38
CA GLU A 132 15.49 -6.93 -4.25
C GLU A 132 14.52 -8.07 -4.62
N LEU A 133 13.66 -8.46 -3.68
CA LEU A 133 12.54 -9.36 -3.92
C LEU A 133 11.22 -8.59 -3.80
N THR A 134 10.37 -8.64 -4.82
CA THR A 134 9.02 -8.07 -4.75
C THR A 134 7.95 -9.16 -4.84
N LEU A 135 7.11 -9.26 -3.82
CA LEU A 135 5.94 -10.13 -3.78
C LEU A 135 4.69 -9.32 -4.13
N ILE A 136 3.86 -9.83 -5.02
CA ILE A 136 2.63 -9.17 -5.49
C ILE A 136 1.48 -10.16 -5.39
N GLY A 137 0.37 -9.73 -4.80
CA GLY A 137 -0.83 -10.56 -4.68
C GLY A 137 -2.05 -9.75 -4.27
N ARG A 138 -3.20 -10.43 -4.14
CA ARG A 138 -4.41 -9.82 -3.58
C ARG A 138 -4.28 -9.76 -2.06
N GLY A 139 -5.00 -8.82 -1.44
CA GLY A 139 -4.89 -8.53 -0.01
C GLY A 139 -6.21 -8.51 0.76
N ALA A 140 -7.29 -9.00 0.15
CA ALA A 140 -8.62 -9.05 0.74
C ALA A 140 -9.20 -10.47 0.57
N GLY A 141 -9.68 -11.08 1.67
CA GLY A 141 -10.15 -12.47 1.74
C GLY A 141 -9.14 -13.44 2.39
N GLU A 142 -9.36 -14.75 2.22
CA GLU A 142 -8.43 -15.82 2.63
C GLU A 142 -7.03 -15.68 1.99
N GLU A 143 -6.93 -14.93 0.88
CA GLU A 143 -5.67 -14.52 0.26
C GLU A 143 -5.19 -13.17 0.83
N THR A 144 -4.74 -13.22 2.08
CA THR A 144 -4.17 -12.05 2.75
C THR A 144 -2.66 -11.99 2.50
N VAL A 145 -2.07 -10.80 2.52
CA VAL A 145 -0.61 -10.65 2.50
C VAL A 145 0.03 -11.43 3.64
N SER A 146 -0.63 -11.62 4.80
CA SER A 146 -0.16 -12.51 5.86
C SER A 146 -0.08 -13.99 5.44
N ALA A 147 -0.96 -14.48 4.56
CA ALA A 147 -0.88 -15.85 4.03
C ALA A 147 0.34 -15.98 3.10
N MET A 148 0.52 -15.03 2.17
CA MET A 148 1.72 -15.01 1.31
C MET A 148 3.03 -14.88 2.12
N LEU A 149 2.99 -14.13 3.22
CA LEU A 149 4.14 -13.94 4.10
C LEU A 149 4.40 -15.15 4.99
N ASN A 150 3.37 -15.83 5.50
CA ASN A 150 3.52 -17.10 6.20
C ASN A 150 4.14 -18.14 5.26
N ASP A 151 3.64 -18.27 4.04
CA ASP A 151 4.24 -19.15 3.03
C ASP A 151 5.70 -18.78 2.73
N THR A 152 6.03 -17.49 2.74
CA THR A 152 7.42 -17.02 2.52
C THR A 152 8.31 -17.29 3.73
N ILE A 153 7.80 -17.12 4.96
CA ILE A 153 8.52 -17.45 6.19
C ILE A 153 8.79 -18.96 6.22
N ASP A 154 7.77 -19.79 5.98
CA ASP A 154 7.87 -21.25 5.96
C ASP A 154 8.89 -21.77 4.93
N VAL A 155 9.10 -21.04 3.82
CA VAL A 155 10.13 -21.39 2.82
C VAL A 155 11.53 -20.92 3.22
N LEU A 156 11.64 -19.88 4.05
CA LEU A 156 12.92 -19.26 4.44
C LEU A 156 13.46 -19.77 5.80
N THR A 157 12.66 -20.49 6.60
CA THR A 157 13.06 -21.12 7.88
C THR A 157 13.07 -22.64 7.80
#